data_AF-A0A965MAJ7-F1
#
_entry.id   AF-A0A965MAJ7-F1
#
_cell.length_a   1.000
_cell.length_b   1.000
_cell.length_c   1.000
_cell.angle_alpha   90.00
_cell.angle_beta   90.00
_cell.angle_gamma   90.00
#
_symmetry.space_group_name_H-M   'P 1'
#
loop_
_entity.id
_entity.type
_entity.pdbx_description
1 polymer ?
#
loop_
_entity_poly.entity_id
_entity_poly.type
_entity_poly.pdbx_seq_one_letter_code
_entity_poly.pdbx_strand_id
1 'polypeptide(L)'
;PLSPVDNAAITQQMSQISMVQGIANLNSSMTALLASQSSQAAGLIGHTVLTSGNGLDLSGGAAYGAAKLAGAATDVQIDVLGPSGSVVDTLALGQHAAGDLSFTWDGKNSQGTPLPDGSYTFKVRATAGGAAVSADTFAAGRVTGVTLSSTGPMLDLNSGRQVALTAVKQIL
;
A
#
# COMPACT_ATOMS: atom_id res chain seq x y z
N PRO A 1 -32.25 -36.14 -43.84
CA PRO A 1 -32.93 -35.10 -43.05
C PRO A 1 -32.59 -35.28 -41.56
N LEU A 2 -31.78 -34.40 -40.99
CA LEU A 2 -31.44 -34.43 -39.56
C LEU A 2 -32.67 -34.02 -38.76
N SER A 3 -33.06 -34.85 -37.78
CA SER A 3 -34.24 -34.63 -36.96
C SER A 3 -34.05 -33.39 -36.06
N PRO A 4 -35.11 -32.63 -35.73
CA PRO A 4 -35.03 -31.41 -34.92
C PRO A 4 -34.32 -31.58 -33.56
N VAL A 5 -34.38 -32.78 -32.98
CA VAL A 5 -33.70 -33.17 -31.73
C VAL A 5 -32.18 -33.23 -31.91
N ASP A 6 -31.70 -33.66 -33.07
CA ASP A 6 -30.27 -33.73 -33.44
C ASP A 6 -29.69 -32.32 -33.69
N ASN A 7 -30.48 -31.44 -34.31
CA ASN A 7 -30.11 -30.03 -34.47
C ASN A 7 -30.03 -29.28 -33.12
N ALA A 8 -30.92 -29.60 -32.17
CA ALA A 8 -30.87 -29.05 -30.81
C ALA A 8 -29.64 -29.56 -30.03
N ALA A 9 -29.31 -30.85 -30.14
CA ALA A 9 -28.14 -31.46 -29.50
C ALA A 9 -26.82 -30.88 -30.04
N ILE A 10 -26.70 -30.70 -31.37
CA ILE A 10 -25.54 -30.06 -31.99
C ILE A 10 -25.43 -28.59 -31.55
N THR A 11 -26.54 -27.86 -31.48
CA THR A 11 -26.53 -26.46 -31.00
C THR A 11 -26.10 -26.35 -29.53
N GLN A 12 -26.54 -27.28 -28.68
CA GLN A 12 -26.14 -27.36 -27.28
C GLN A 12 -24.64 -27.71 -27.13
N GLN A 13 -24.12 -28.60 -27.96
CA GLN A 13 -22.69 -28.95 -27.99
C GLN A 13 -21.83 -27.79 -28.51
N MET A 14 -22.29 -27.06 -29.53
CA MET A 14 -21.62 -25.85 -30.04
C MET A 14 -21.62 -24.71 -29.01
N SER A 15 -22.70 -24.55 -28.24
CA SER A 15 -22.74 -23.62 -27.11
C SER A 15 -21.75 -23.99 -26.02
N GLN A 16 -21.62 -25.28 -25.68
CA GLN A 16 -20.63 -25.75 -24.71
C GLN A 16 -19.20 -25.52 -25.21
N ILE A 17 -18.90 -25.80 -26.49
CA ILE A 17 -17.59 -25.53 -27.11
C ILE A 17 -17.28 -24.03 -27.08
N SER A 18 -18.26 -23.17 -27.38
CA SER A 18 -18.11 -21.71 -27.33
C SER A 18 -17.82 -21.21 -25.91
N MET A 19 -18.46 -21.81 -24.89
CA MET A 19 -18.17 -21.52 -23.48
C MET A 19 -16.76 -21.97 -23.07
N VAL A 20 -16.32 -23.17 -23.47
CA VAL A 20 -14.96 -23.65 -23.18
C VAL A 20 -13.91 -22.75 -23.86
N GLN A 21 -14.13 -22.38 -25.11
CA GLN A 21 -13.25 -21.44 -25.82
C GLN A 21 -13.24 -20.05 -25.15
N GLY A 22 -14.40 -19.59 -24.69
CA GLY A 22 -14.52 -18.38 -23.89
C GLY A 22 -13.68 -18.42 -22.61
N ILE A 23 -13.75 -19.52 -21.86
CA ILE A 23 -12.95 -19.74 -20.64
C ILE A 23 -11.44 -19.81 -20.99
N ALA A 24 -11.07 -20.49 -22.07
CA ALA A 24 -9.69 -20.56 -22.52
C ALA A 24 -9.12 -19.16 -22.86
N ASN A 25 -9.91 -18.34 -23.56
CA ASN A 25 -9.53 -16.96 -23.89
C ASN A 25 -9.42 -16.07 -22.64
N LEU A 26 -10.31 -16.25 -21.67
CA LEU A 26 -10.24 -15.56 -20.37
C LEU A 26 -8.97 -15.93 -19.61
N ASN A 27 -8.62 -17.23 -19.54
CA ASN A 27 -7.40 -17.70 -18.88
C ASN A 27 -6.14 -17.16 -19.54
N SER A 28 -6.11 -17.10 -20.88
CA SER A 28 -5.00 -16.51 -21.63
C SER A 28 -4.86 -15.01 -21.35
N SER A 29 -5.97 -14.27 -21.36
CA SER A 29 -5.99 -12.84 -21.05
C SER A 29 -5.54 -12.55 -19.63
N MET A 30 -5.95 -13.38 -18.67
CA MET A 30 -5.56 -13.26 -17.27
C MET A 30 -4.05 -13.53 -17.10
N THR A 31 -3.51 -14.55 -17.77
CA THR A 31 -2.07 -14.84 -17.76
C THR A 31 -1.26 -13.68 -18.32
N ALA A 32 -1.69 -13.08 -19.44
CA ALA A 32 -1.06 -11.89 -20.01
C ALA A 32 -1.11 -10.69 -19.06
N LEU A 33 -2.24 -10.49 -18.37
CA LEU A 33 -2.40 -9.43 -17.37
C LEU A 33 -1.45 -9.63 -16.18
N LEU A 34 -1.35 -10.85 -15.64
CA LEU A 34 -0.42 -11.16 -14.55
C LEU A 34 1.04 -10.93 -14.97
N ALA A 35 1.41 -11.35 -16.19
CA ALA A 35 2.75 -11.11 -16.72
C ALA A 35 3.05 -9.60 -16.81
N SER A 36 2.12 -8.80 -17.34
CA SER A 36 2.24 -7.35 -17.41
C SER A 36 2.40 -6.70 -16.03
N GLN A 37 1.57 -7.11 -15.05
CA GLN A 37 1.68 -6.58 -13.68
C GLN A 37 3.00 -6.98 -13.02
N SER A 38 3.50 -8.19 -13.30
CA SER A 38 4.79 -8.67 -12.79
C SER A 38 5.95 -7.81 -13.29
N SER A 39 5.95 -7.45 -14.58
CA SER A 39 6.95 -6.54 -15.15
C SER A 39 6.88 -5.14 -14.53
N GLN A 40 5.68 -4.62 -14.28
CA GLN A 40 5.51 -3.32 -13.60
C GLN A 40 6.05 -3.37 -12.17
N ALA A 41 5.71 -4.42 -11.42
CA ALA A 41 6.20 -4.62 -10.06
C ALA A 41 7.73 -4.74 -10.01
N ALA A 42 8.34 -5.47 -10.95
CA ALA A 42 9.80 -5.61 -11.03
C ALA A 42 10.50 -4.25 -11.25
N GLY A 43 9.86 -3.34 -11.98
CA GLY A 43 10.35 -1.97 -12.17
C GLY A 43 10.33 -1.12 -10.89
N LEU A 44 9.61 -1.54 -9.84
CA LEU A 44 9.59 -0.83 -8.56
C LEU A 44 10.72 -1.26 -7.62
N ILE A 45 11.45 -2.35 -7.92
CA ILE A 45 12.55 -2.80 -7.08
C ILE A 45 13.60 -1.69 -6.97
N GLY A 46 13.96 -1.35 -5.73
CA GLY A 46 14.89 -0.26 -5.42
C GLY A 46 14.23 1.09 -5.16
N HIS A 47 12.98 1.29 -5.60
CA HIS A 47 12.18 2.49 -5.33
C HIS A 47 11.49 2.44 -3.97
N THR A 48 11.11 3.61 -3.47
CA THR A 48 10.27 3.74 -2.27
C THR A 48 8.83 3.94 -2.68
N VAL A 49 7.91 3.21 -2.04
CA VAL A 49 6.47 3.32 -2.28
C VAL A 49 5.74 3.76 -1.02
N LEU A 50 4.65 4.51 -1.21
CA LEU A 50 3.70 4.82 -0.15
C LEU A 50 2.52 3.86 -0.23
N THR A 51 2.21 3.22 0.90
CA THR A 51 1.04 2.32 1.04
C THR A 51 0.23 2.72 2.25
N SER A 52 -1.08 2.45 2.24
CA SER A 52 -1.92 2.74 3.41
C SER A 52 -1.41 2.04 4.67
N GLY A 53 -1.37 2.78 5.77
CA GLY A 53 -0.91 2.30 7.06
C GLY A 53 -0.01 3.31 7.76
N ASN A 54 0.42 2.95 8.96
CA ASN A 54 1.11 3.86 9.87
C ASN A 54 2.45 3.31 10.37
N GLY A 55 3.08 2.42 9.61
CA GLY A 55 4.42 1.93 9.92
C GLY A 55 5.49 2.98 9.63
N LEU A 56 6.49 3.05 10.51
CA LEU A 56 7.74 3.77 10.32
C LEU A 56 8.87 2.77 10.43
N ASP A 57 9.70 2.69 9.40
CA ASP A 57 10.91 1.87 9.43
C ASP A 57 12.10 2.77 9.72
N LEU A 58 12.61 2.67 10.95
CA LEU A 58 13.78 3.43 11.37
C LEU A 58 15.03 2.69 10.91
N SER A 59 15.78 3.33 10.01
CA SER A 59 17.06 2.81 9.53
C SER A 59 18.04 3.94 9.33
N GLY A 60 19.26 3.78 9.86
CA GLY A 60 20.30 4.78 9.70
C GLY A 60 19.95 6.13 10.33
N GLY A 61 19.13 6.14 11.38
CA GLY A 61 18.75 7.35 12.13
C GLY A 61 17.67 8.21 11.49
N ALA A 62 16.91 7.71 10.51
CA ALA A 62 15.73 8.40 10.00
C ALA A 62 14.61 7.44 9.63
N ALA A 63 13.36 7.89 9.78
CA ALA A 63 12.18 7.22 9.27
C ALA A 63 11.26 8.22 8.57
N TYR A 64 10.61 7.79 7.48
CA TYR A 64 9.75 8.65 6.66
C TYR A 64 8.31 8.17 6.72
N GLY A 65 7.39 9.12 6.87
CA GLY A 65 5.96 8.86 6.86
C GLY A 65 5.20 9.93 6.09
N ALA A 66 3.99 9.59 5.68
CA ALA A 66 3.10 10.54 5.04
C ALA A 66 1.66 10.39 5.56
N ALA A 67 0.88 11.44 5.40
CA ALA A 67 -0.53 11.47 5.71
C ALA A 67 -1.26 12.39 4.73
N LYS A 68 -2.58 12.27 4.68
CA LYS A 68 -3.46 13.19 3.95
C LYS A 68 -4.52 13.73 4.91
N LEU A 69 -4.48 15.03 5.17
CA LEU A 69 -5.44 15.72 6.01
C LEU A 69 -6.73 15.99 5.22
N ALA A 70 -7.88 15.62 5.78
CA ALA A 70 -9.19 15.85 5.18
C ALA A 70 -9.58 17.35 5.15
N GLY A 71 -8.96 18.17 5.99
CA GLY A 71 -9.19 19.61 6.11
C GLY A 71 -7.97 20.34 6.64
N ALA A 72 -8.00 21.67 6.62
CA ALA A 72 -6.95 22.48 7.25
C ALA A 72 -7.00 22.30 8.78
N ALA A 73 -5.82 22.24 9.41
CA ALA A 73 -5.66 22.05 10.84
C ALA A 73 -4.77 23.15 11.43
N THR A 74 -5.15 23.68 12.58
CA THR A 74 -4.39 24.70 13.32
C THR A 74 -3.26 24.10 14.16
N ASP A 75 -3.38 22.84 14.54
CA ASP A 75 -2.36 22.09 15.26
C ASP A 75 -2.31 20.66 14.72
N VAL A 76 -1.14 20.25 14.24
CA VAL A 76 -0.84 18.90 13.73
C VAL A 76 0.36 18.36 14.49
N GLN A 77 0.18 17.20 15.09
CA GLN A 77 1.21 16.48 15.82
C GLN A 77 1.30 15.04 15.32
N ILE A 78 2.52 14.53 15.24
CA ILE A 78 2.81 13.13 14.90
C ILE A 78 3.36 12.46 16.14
N ASP A 79 2.58 11.58 16.75
CA ASP A 79 3.10 10.71 17.80
C ASP A 79 3.81 9.53 17.16
N VAL A 80 5.06 9.29 17.56
CA VAL A 80 5.81 8.08 17.20
C VAL A 80 5.69 7.10 18.35
N LEU A 81 5.27 5.88 18.03
CA LEU A 81 5.04 4.81 18.98
C LEU A 81 6.09 3.71 18.79
N GLY A 82 6.70 3.32 19.90
CA GLY A 82 7.62 2.19 19.95
C GLY A 82 6.92 0.83 19.81
N PRO A 83 7.69 -0.26 19.76
CA PRO A 83 7.14 -1.63 19.64
C PRO A 83 6.16 -2.03 20.76
N SER A 84 6.27 -1.42 21.94
CA SER A 84 5.35 -1.64 23.06
C SER A 84 4.02 -0.89 22.93
N GLY A 85 3.87 -0.04 21.90
CA GLY A 85 2.73 0.86 21.73
C GLY A 85 2.80 2.15 22.56
N SER A 86 3.88 2.37 23.29
CA SER A 86 4.12 3.61 24.05
C SER A 86 4.62 4.71 23.11
N VAL A 87 4.20 5.95 23.35
CA VAL A 87 4.76 7.12 22.64
C VAL A 87 6.22 7.29 23.06
N VAL A 88 7.11 7.28 22.08
CA VAL A 88 8.56 7.50 22.27
C VAL A 88 8.98 8.91 21.89
N ASP A 89 8.26 9.53 20.97
CA ASP A 89 8.48 10.92 20.53
C ASP A 89 7.19 11.54 19.98
N THR A 90 7.11 12.86 19.96
CA THR A 90 6.01 13.62 19.35
C THR A 90 6.58 14.78 18.54
N LEU A 91 6.34 14.76 17.22
CA LEU A 91 6.73 15.84 16.33
C LEU A 91 5.59 16.87 16.26
N ALA A 92 5.87 18.11 16.65
CA ALA A 92 4.93 19.22 16.51
C ALA A 92 5.12 19.90 15.15
N LEU A 93 4.21 19.66 14.21
CA LEU A 93 4.23 20.25 12.86
C LEU A 93 3.46 21.57 12.79
N GLY A 94 2.64 21.87 13.80
CA GLY A 94 1.89 23.12 13.89
C GLY A 94 0.75 23.19 12.87
N GLN A 95 0.50 24.39 12.34
CA GLN A 95 -0.59 24.60 11.37
C GLN A 95 -0.25 23.98 10.01
N HIS A 96 -1.24 23.31 9.41
CA HIS A 96 -1.11 22.76 8.07
C HIS A 96 -2.40 22.91 7.26
N ALA A 97 -2.26 23.09 5.95
CA ALA A 97 -3.39 23.07 5.03
C ALA A 97 -3.93 21.64 4.83
N ALA A 98 -5.14 21.53 4.30
CA ALA A 98 -5.70 20.25 3.84
C ALA A 98 -4.84 19.63 2.74
N GLY A 99 -4.87 18.31 2.62
CA GLY A 99 -4.12 17.58 1.59
C GLY A 99 -2.90 16.86 2.14
N ASP A 100 -1.92 16.64 1.27
CA ASP A 100 -0.80 15.74 1.55
C ASP A 100 0.21 16.38 2.52
N LEU A 101 0.69 15.57 3.44
CA LEU A 101 1.60 15.92 4.52
C LEU A 101 2.68 14.85 4.60
N SER A 102 3.94 15.20 4.41
CA SER A 102 5.07 14.30 4.62
C SER A 102 5.89 14.74 5.82
N PHE A 103 6.47 13.80 6.55
CA PHE A 103 7.35 14.09 7.68
C PHE A 103 8.50 13.09 7.75
N THR A 104 9.57 13.51 8.42
CA THR A 104 10.72 12.67 8.76
C THR A 104 10.90 12.70 10.27
N TRP A 105 11.03 11.53 10.87
CA TRP A 105 11.45 11.37 12.25
C TRP A 105 12.95 11.04 12.30
N ASP A 106 13.67 11.66 13.23
CA ASP A 106 15.14 11.55 13.33
C ASP A 106 15.61 10.36 14.18
N GLY A 107 14.69 9.45 14.51
CA GLY A 107 14.99 8.23 15.26
C GLY A 107 15.33 8.44 16.72
N LYS A 108 15.06 9.63 17.29
CA LYS A 108 15.32 9.91 18.71
C LYS A 108 14.03 9.92 19.52
N ASN A 109 14.15 9.64 20.81
CA ASN A 109 13.06 9.85 21.75
C ASN A 109 12.94 11.33 22.16
N SER A 110 11.91 11.66 22.95
CA SER A 110 11.67 13.01 23.47
C SER A 110 12.80 13.60 24.34
N GLN A 111 13.76 12.79 24.80
CA GLN A 111 14.95 13.24 25.53
C GLN A 111 16.18 13.45 24.62
N GLY A 112 16.03 13.26 23.30
CA GLY A 112 17.12 13.34 22.33
C GLY A 112 18.01 12.10 22.31
N THR A 113 17.59 10.99 22.92
CA THR A 113 18.35 9.74 22.90
C THR A 113 18.04 8.97 21.61
N PRO A 114 19.06 8.57 20.82
CA PRO A 114 18.86 7.71 19.66
C PRO A 114 18.21 6.38 20.03
N LEU A 115 17.23 5.95 19.24
CA LEU A 115 16.59 4.65 19.38
C LEU A 115 17.16 3.63 18.39
N PRO A 116 17.07 2.33 18.70
CA PRO A 116 17.54 1.29 17.79
C PRO A 116 16.75 1.28 16.47
N ASP A 117 17.45 0.99 15.37
CA ASP A 117 16.85 0.65 14.10
C ASP A 117 15.79 -0.45 14.26
N GLY A 118 14.69 -0.33 13.53
CA GLY A 118 13.59 -1.28 13.60
C GLY A 118 12.23 -0.67 13.25
N SER A 119 11.18 -1.46 13.51
CA SER A 119 9.81 -1.07 13.19
C SER A 119 9.14 -0.29 14.32
N TYR A 120 8.66 0.89 13.96
CA TYR A 120 7.86 1.79 14.78
C TYR A 120 6.51 2.02 14.11
N THR A 121 5.61 2.69 14.81
CA THR A 121 4.36 3.20 14.20
C THR A 121 4.17 4.66 14.51
N PHE A 122 3.26 5.32 13.80
CA PHE A 122 2.88 6.68 14.10
C PHE A 122 1.37 6.87 14.20
N LYS A 123 0.96 7.98 14.80
CA LYS A 123 -0.42 8.48 14.80
C LYS A 123 -0.41 9.96 14.48
N VAL A 124 -1.34 10.39 13.64
CA VAL A 124 -1.57 11.81 13.35
C VAL A 124 -2.66 12.32 14.27
N ARG A 125 -2.35 13.37 15.03
CA ARG A 125 -3.34 14.15 15.78
C ARG A 125 -3.42 15.53 15.13
N ALA A 126 -4.52 15.80 14.44
CA ALA A 126 -4.78 17.08 13.81
C ALA A 126 -6.05 17.70 14.40
N THR A 127 -6.00 19.00 14.73
CA THR A 127 -7.16 19.74 15.20
C THR A 127 -7.28 21.11 14.54
N ALA A 128 -8.51 21.57 14.34
CA ALA A 128 -8.84 22.91 13.86
C ALA A 128 -9.80 23.57 14.85
N GLY A 129 -9.34 24.59 15.59
CA GLY A 129 -10.18 25.27 16.58
C GLY A 129 -10.73 24.33 17.68
N GLY A 130 -9.97 23.30 18.04
CA GLY A 130 -10.35 22.29 19.03
C GLY A 130 -11.15 21.09 18.49
N ALA A 131 -11.61 21.12 17.23
CA ALA A 131 -12.25 19.98 16.59
C ALA A 131 -11.22 19.07 15.90
N ALA A 132 -11.39 17.75 15.99
CA ALA A 132 -10.51 16.80 15.33
C ALA A 132 -10.65 16.86 13.80
N VAL A 133 -9.51 16.83 13.11
CA VAL A 133 -9.43 16.71 11.65
C VAL A 133 -8.93 15.31 11.32
N SER A 134 -9.67 14.57 10.51
CA SER A 134 -9.28 13.22 10.09
C SER A 134 -8.06 13.25 9.17
N ALA A 135 -7.22 12.23 9.31
CA ALA A 135 -6.02 12.03 8.50
C ALA A 135 -5.91 10.58 8.05
N ASP A 136 -5.76 10.36 6.75
CA ASP A 136 -5.33 9.07 6.21
C ASP A 136 -3.82 8.97 6.35
N THR A 137 -3.29 7.80 6.74
CA THR A 137 -1.86 7.58 6.94
C THR A 137 -1.27 6.66 5.89
N PHE A 138 -0.03 6.96 5.51
CA PHE A 138 0.73 6.20 4.54
C PHE A 138 2.13 5.88 5.08
N ALA A 139 2.48 4.60 5.02
CA ALA A 139 3.80 4.10 5.36
C ALA A 139 4.69 4.09 4.12
N ALA A 140 5.89 4.66 4.25
CA ALA A 140 6.94 4.52 3.26
C ALA A 140 7.64 3.18 3.43
N GLY A 141 7.92 2.50 2.32
CA GLY A 141 8.72 1.28 2.33
C GLY A 141 9.51 1.17 1.04
N ARG A 142 10.79 0.81 1.17
CA ARG A 142 11.64 0.56 0.00
C ARG A 142 11.35 -0.85 -0.51
N VAL A 143 11.04 -0.97 -1.79
CA VAL A 143 10.82 -2.27 -2.44
C VAL A 143 12.17 -2.96 -2.61
N THR A 144 12.32 -4.15 -2.03
CA THR A 144 13.54 -4.97 -2.10
C THR A 144 13.36 -6.17 -3.02
N GLY A 145 12.12 -6.57 -3.29
CA GLY A 145 11.81 -7.71 -4.14
C GLY A 145 10.35 -7.73 -4.58
N VAL A 146 10.04 -8.74 -5.38
CA VAL A 146 8.67 -9.03 -5.82
C VAL A 146 8.43 -10.52 -5.68
N THR A 147 7.36 -10.86 -4.97
CA THR A 147 6.86 -12.22 -4.84
C THR A 147 5.62 -12.38 -5.71
N LEU A 148 5.62 -13.40 -6.59
CA LEU A 148 4.47 -13.71 -7.42
C LEU A 148 3.50 -14.60 -6.65
N SER A 149 2.28 -14.11 -6.43
CA SER A 149 1.20 -14.88 -5.81
C SER A 149 0.09 -15.21 -6.81
N SER A 150 -0.81 -16.12 -6.46
CA SER A 150 -1.97 -16.48 -7.28
C SER A 150 -2.95 -15.33 -7.51
N THR A 151 -2.90 -14.28 -6.68
CA THR A 151 -3.75 -13.09 -6.78
C THR A 151 -3.06 -11.90 -7.45
N GLY A 152 -1.77 -12.02 -7.78
CA GLY A 152 -0.96 -10.96 -8.40
C GLY A 152 0.42 -10.77 -7.75
N PRO A 153 1.23 -9.84 -8.27
CA PRO A 153 2.53 -9.53 -7.68
C PRO A 153 2.38 -8.81 -6.33
N MET A 154 3.12 -9.29 -5.34
CA MET A 154 3.33 -8.67 -4.04
C MET A 154 4.72 -8.03 -4.02
N LEU A 155 4.81 -6.79 -3.55
CA LEU A 155 6.07 -6.09 -3.33
C LEU A 155 6.59 -6.46 -1.95
N ASP A 156 7.83 -6.93 -1.90
CA ASP A 156 8.57 -7.16 -0.67
C ASP A 156 9.21 -5.84 -0.24
N LEU A 157 8.87 -5.35 0.94
CA LEU A 157 9.42 -4.11 1.49
C LEU A 157 10.62 -4.42 2.40
N ASN A 158 11.53 -3.45 2.54
CA ASN A 158 12.70 -3.54 3.42
C ASN A 158 12.35 -3.81 4.90
N SER A 159 11.15 -3.39 5.34
CA SER A 159 10.58 -3.72 6.65
C SER A 159 10.18 -5.20 6.83
N GLY A 160 10.27 -6.03 5.78
CA GLY A 160 9.79 -7.41 5.75
C GLY A 160 8.29 -7.55 5.49
N ARG A 161 7.56 -6.44 5.32
CA ARG A 161 6.13 -6.43 4.95
C ARG A 161 5.97 -6.73 3.47
N GLN A 162 4.91 -7.46 3.12
CA GLN A 162 4.43 -7.63 1.75
C GLN A 162 3.21 -6.77 1.48
N VAL A 163 3.20 -6.09 0.34
CA VAL A 163 2.08 -5.24 -0.08
C VAL A 163 1.70 -5.56 -1.53
N ALA A 164 0.42 -5.67 -1.83
CA ALA A 164 -0.01 -5.86 -3.22
C ALA A 164 0.38 -4.64 -4.07
N LEU A 165 0.75 -4.86 -5.34
CA LEU A 165 1.03 -3.76 -6.28
C LEU A 165 -0.12 -2.73 -6.33
N THR A 166 -1.37 -3.20 -6.24
CA THR A 166 -2.58 -2.38 -6.23
C THR A 166 -2.77 -1.53 -4.97
N ALA A 167 -2.05 -1.82 -3.89
CA ALA A 167 -2.09 -1.05 -2.65
C ALA A 167 -1.13 0.14 -2.65
N VAL A 168 -0.26 0.24 -3.66
CA VAL A 168 0.63 1.39 -3.84
C VAL A 168 -0.18 2.63 -4.18
N LYS A 169 -0.02 3.68 -3.39
CA LYS A 169 -0.67 4.98 -3.59
C LYS A 169 0.23 5.96 -4.34
N GLN A 170 1.54 5.84 -4.15
CA GLN A 170 2.54 6.70 -4.77
C GLN A 170 3.90 5.99 -4.81
N ILE A 171 4.69 6.31 -5.83
CA ILE A 171 6.11 5.92 -5.97
C ILE A 171 6.93 7.21 -5.78
N LEU A 172 7.99 7.13 -4.97
CA LEU A 172 8.90 8.24 -4.67
C LEU A 172 10.20 8.15 -5.47
#